data_AF-A0A1U7XFH9-F1
#
_entry.id   AF-A0A1U7XFH9-F1
#
_cell.length_a   1.000
_cell.length_b   1.000
_cell.length_c   1.000
_cell.angle_alpha   90.00
_cell.angle_beta   90.00
_cell.angle_gamma   90.00
#
_symmetry.space_group_name_H-M   'P 1'
#
loop_
_entity.id
_entity.type
_entity.pdbx_description
1 polymer ?
#
loop_
_entity_poly.entity_id
_entity_poly.type
_entity_poly.pdbx_seq_one_letter_code
_entity_poly.pdbx_strand_id
1 'polypeptide(L)'
;CDLFTLYTFGFRNIYKLKPQNVDVYKCVFLFQLVKELGYPVKYIVLPTFAYEHKIFVGPFSRKFPKAEVWVAPRQWSWPLNLPLEFFGIFRAKTLKDEDMSTPWADDIKQKVLSSPEVGIGPYVEVAFYHKRSRTLLVTDAVIFVPKTPPECISKESLLASAENGLAVKLLSKGKEVSDEPVVDNKINRQKGWERMVLQILFLGPSNLLEPNASFAQMSQKLIVSPIVKTLVFSKVPEKVRDWIDSIVRDWRFTRIIPAHFAAPINASRSDLLAAFAFLDDLLGERYVTRPSLSLLFSSLLGKAASYFPPDDMRTLSSLDQFLVSVGAVKKTVSGRKR
;
A
#
# COMPACT_ATOMS: atom_id res chain seq x y z
N CYS A 1 -24.95 12.67 10.07
CA CYS A 1 -24.02 12.20 9.03
C CYS A 1 -22.70 12.93 9.23
N ASP A 2 -21.80 12.34 10.01
CA ASP A 2 -20.51 12.95 10.34
C ASP A 2 -19.44 12.49 9.35
N LEU A 3 -18.67 13.43 8.81
CA LEU A 3 -17.66 13.13 7.80
C LEU A 3 -16.38 12.61 8.46
N PHE A 4 -16.18 11.29 8.41
CA PHE A 4 -14.93 10.63 8.77
C PHE A 4 -13.99 10.62 7.56
N THR A 5 -12.88 11.36 7.63
CA THR A 5 -11.88 11.39 6.56
C THR A 5 -10.65 10.59 6.99
N LEU A 6 -10.44 9.45 6.32
CA LEU A 6 -9.25 8.62 6.49
C LEU A 6 -8.16 9.10 5.52
N TYR A 7 -6.97 9.43 6.05
CA TYR A 7 -5.84 9.91 5.23
C TYR A 7 -5.02 8.75 4.73
N THR A 8 -5.03 8.55 3.42
CA THR A 8 -4.26 7.51 2.77
C THR A 8 -3.57 8.08 1.51
N PHE A 9 -2.27 8.38 1.58
CA PHE A 9 -1.47 8.91 0.48
C PHE A 9 -0.23 8.06 0.33
N GLY A 10 0.18 7.63 -0.87
CA GLY A 10 1.57 7.20 -0.93
C GLY A 10 2.29 7.09 -2.26
N PHE A 11 3.51 6.58 -2.10
CA PHE A 11 4.82 6.87 -2.73
C PHE A 11 4.95 7.40 -4.17
N ARG A 12 6.00 8.22 -4.35
CA ARG A 12 6.87 8.30 -5.53
C ARG A 12 8.32 8.07 -5.11
N ASN A 13 9.02 7.14 -5.77
CA ASN A 13 10.43 6.82 -5.51
C ASN A 13 11.37 8.00 -5.84
N ILE A 14 12.36 8.17 -4.96
CA ILE A 14 13.42 9.18 -4.99
C ILE A 14 14.45 8.81 -6.07
N TYR A 15 14.19 9.10 -7.34
CA TYR A 15 15.23 9.30 -8.35
C TYR A 15 14.74 10.31 -9.40
N LYS A 16 15.20 11.56 -9.30
CA LYS A 16 15.25 12.58 -10.38
C LYS A 16 13.99 12.78 -11.25
N LEU A 17 12.80 12.86 -10.65
CA LEU A 17 11.61 13.37 -11.35
C LEU A 17 10.96 14.49 -10.54
N LYS A 18 10.70 15.63 -11.19
CA LYS A 18 10.19 16.87 -10.56
C LYS A 18 9.02 16.59 -9.59
N PRO A 19 9.04 17.08 -8.33
CA PRO A 19 8.16 16.59 -7.26
C PRO A 19 6.70 17.08 -7.25
N GLN A 20 6.20 17.83 -8.24
CA GLN A 20 5.17 18.83 -7.91
C GLN A 20 3.70 18.50 -8.20
N ASN A 21 3.35 17.41 -8.90
CA ASN A 21 1.99 17.35 -9.47
C ASN A 21 1.04 16.33 -8.81
N VAL A 22 1.44 15.08 -8.55
CA VAL A 22 0.48 14.01 -8.16
C VAL A 22 -0.03 14.12 -6.72
N ASP A 23 0.84 14.48 -5.77
CA ASP A 23 0.45 14.62 -4.36
C ASP A 23 -0.44 15.85 -4.12
N VAL A 24 -0.25 16.89 -4.93
CA VAL A 24 -1.13 18.07 -4.97
C VAL A 24 -2.53 17.68 -5.45
N TYR A 25 -2.65 16.81 -6.46
CA TYR A 25 -3.96 16.39 -6.99
C TYR A 25 -4.80 15.60 -5.98
N LYS A 26 -4.22 14.71 -5.18
CA LYS A 26 -4.98 13.96 -4.16
C LYS A 26 -5.50 14.88 -3.04
N CYS A 27 -4.70 15.86 -2.61
CA CYS A 27 -5.15 16.88 -1.64
C CYS A 27 -6.29 17.73 -2.21
N VAL A 28 -6.18 18.16 -3.48
CA VAL A 28 -7.21 18.95 -4.17
C VAL A 28 -8.53 18.19 -4.28
N PHE A 29 -8.50 16.89 -4.61
CA PHE A 29 -9.71 16.07 -4.71
C PHE A 29 -10.43 15.93 -3.36
N LEU A 30 -9.67 15.75 -2.26
CA LEU A 30 -10.25 15.69 -0.93
C LEU A 30 -10.93 17.02 -0.54
N PHE A 31 -10.32 18.16 -0.85
CA PHE A 31 -10.95 19.47 -0.62
C PHE A 31 -12.23 19.66 -1.43
N GLN A 32 -12.23 19.19 -2.68
CA GLN A 32 -13.40 19.25 -3.53
C GLN A 32 -14.53 18.40 -2.95
N LEU A 33 -14.24 17.18 -2.50
CA LEU A 33 -15.22 16.31 -1.85
C LEU A 33 -15.77 16.92 -0.55
N VAL A 34 -14.92 17.50 0.30
CA VAL A 34 -15.36 18.19 1.53
C VAL A 34 -16.29 19.37 1.19
N LYS A 35 -15.96 20.14 0.16
CA LYS A 35 -16.81 21.24 -0.33
C LYS A 35 -18.15 20.73 -0.87
N GLU A 36 -18.13 19.67 -1.69
CA GLU A 36 -19.33 19.07 -2.29
C GLU A 36 -20.27 18.48 -1.23
N LEU A 37 -19.72 17.83 -0.20
CA LEU A 37 -20.51 17.25 0.87
C LEU A 37 -21.10 18.33 1.80
N GLY A 38 -20.46 19.50 1.91
CA GLY A 38 -20.96 20.63 2.71
C GLY A 38 -20.95 20.42 4.22
N TYR A 39 -20.35 19.32 4.72
CA TYR A 39 -20.25 19.01 6.15
C TYR A 39 -18.89 19.41 6.72
N PRO A 40 -18.82 19.82 8.00
CA PRO A 40 -17.55 20.08 8.65
C PRO A 40 -16.72 18.80 8.81
N VAL A 41 -15.41 18.90 8.60
CA VAL A 41 -14.47 17.83 8.97
C VAL A 41 -14.34 17.81 10.49
N LYS A 42 -14.79 16.73 11.13
CA LYS A 42 -14.69 16.54 12.58
C LYS A 42 -13.41 15.81 13.01
N TYR A 43 -12.92 14.89 12.17
CA TYR A 43 -11.80 14.02 12.50
C TYR A 43 -10.81 13.91 11.34
N ILE A 44 -9.52 13.96 11.68
CA ILE A 44 -8.39 13.75 10.78
C ILE A 44 -7.64 12.52 11.28
N VAL A 45 -7.61 11.44 10.48
CA VAL A 45 -7.05 10.16 10.93
C VAL A 45 -5.86 9.74 10.09
N LEU A 46 -4.69 9.62 10.71
CA LEU A 46 -3.47 9.04 10.13
C LEU A 46 -3.35 7.56 10.55
N PRO A 47 -3.65 6.59 9.67
CA PRO A 47 -3.75 5.17 10.03
C PRO A 47 -2.43 4.40 9.94
N THR A 48 -1.33 5.04 9.56
CA THR A 48 -0.01 4.44 9.41
C THR A 48 1.07 5.38 9.97
N PHE A 49 2.32 4.93 10.04
CA PHE A 49 3.46 5.79 10.38
C PHE A 49 4.15 6.39 9.14
N ALA A 50 3.86 5.85 7.95
CA ALA A 50 4.58 6.13 6.73
C ALA A 50 4.57 7.63 6.37
N TYR A 51 5.74 8.15 5.99
CA TYR A 51 6.00 9.58 5.87
C TYR A 51 5.06 10.25 4.85
N GLU A 52 4.87 9.61 3.71
CA GLU A 52 4.04 10.04 2.60
C GLU A 52 2.56 10.21 2.98
N HIS A 53 2.07 9.49 4.00
CA HIS A 53 0.73 9.69 4.57
C HIS A 53 0.74 10.78 5.65
N LYS A 54 1.85 10.89 6.40
CA LYS A 54 2.02 11.78 7.55
C LYS A 54 2.18 13.25 7.17
N ILE A 55 2.93 13.56 6.11
CA ILE A 55 3.30 14.94 5.76
C ILE A 55 2.10 15.88 5.52
N PHE A 56 0.95 15.33 5.11
CA PHE A 56 -0.23 16.12 4.79
C PHE A 56 -1.11 16.41 6.02
N VAL A 57 -0.92 15.69 7.12
CA VAL A 57 -1.75 15.82 8.33
C VAL A 57 -1.62 17.21 8.93
N GLY A 58 -0.39 17.75 9.05
CA GLY A 58 -0.14 19.09 9.59
C GLY A 58 -0.79 20.22 8.76
N PRO A 59 -0.53 20.31 7.44
CA PRO A 59 -1.24 21.25 6.56
C PRO A 59 -2.77 21.11 6.62
N PHE A 60 -3.28 19.88 6.65
CA PHE A 60 -4.73 19.64 6.66
C PHE A 60 -5.37 20.04 8.00
N SER A 61 -4.73 19.76 9.13
CA SER A 61 -5.23 20.17 10.45
C SER A 61 -5.30 21.69 10.61
N ARG A 62 -4.35 22.44 10.01
CA ARG A 62 -4.41 23.91 9.97
C ARG A 62 -5.61 24.42 9.16
N LYS A 63 -6.00 23.69 8.10
CA LYS A 63 -7.15 24.06 7.26
C LYS A 63 -8.49 23.75 7.94
N PHE A 64 -8.53 22.75 8.83
CA PHE A 64 -9.70 22.39 9.62
C PHE A 64 -9.37 22.43 11.12
N PRO A 65 -9.19 23.64 11.69
CA PRO A 65 -8.66 23.79 13.06
C PRO A 65 -9.59 23.26 14.16
N LYS A 66 -10.86 22.98 13.84
CA LYS A 66 -11.83 22.36 14.76
C LYS A 66 -11.81 20.83 14.72
N ALA A 67 -11.14 20.23 13.74
CA ALA A 67 -11.06 18.77 13.62
C ALA A 67 -10.08 18.20 14.66
N GLU A 68 -10.46 17.09 15.28
CA GLU A 68 -9.52 16.34 16.12
C GLU A 68 -8.59 15.50 15.25
N VAL A 69 -7.32 15.44 15.63
CA VAL A 69 -6.32 14.60 14.95
C VAL A 69 -6.15 13.29 15.70
N TRP A 70 -6.20 12.17 15.00
CA TRP A 70 -5.97 10.83 15.50
C TRP A 70 -4.88 10.14 14.69
N VAL A 71 -3.97 9.44 15.35
CA VAL A 71 -2.82 8.79 14.72
C VAL A 71 -2.73 7.33 15.13
N ALA A 72 -2.24 6.48 14.23
CA ALA A 72 -1.88 5.11 14.53
C ALA A 72 -0.83 5.09 15.66
N PRO A 73 -0.85 4.07 16.53
CA PRO A 73 0.15 3.97 17.59
C PRO A 73 1.57 3.82 17.02
N ARG A 74 2.58 4.04 17.87
CA ARG A 74 4.01 3.89 17.52
C ARG A 74 4.41 4.68 16.28
N GLN A 75 3.93 5.92 16.16
CA GLN A 75 4.46 6.87 15.18
C GLN A 75 5.97 6.99 15.35
N TRP A 76 6.68 6.95 14.23
CA TRP A 76 8.12 7.13 14.22
C TRP A 76 8.61 7.72 12.91
N SER A 77 9.85 8.17 12.89
CA SER A 77 10.52 8.74 11.72
C SER A 77 11.96 8.26 11.61
N TRP A 78 12.47 8.21 10.38
CA TRP A 78 13.84 7.86 10.04
C TRP A 78 14.52 9.05 9.34
N PRO A 79 15.82 9.33 9.57
CA PRO A 79 16.78 8.63 10.43
C PRO A 79 16.65 8.94 11.93
N LEU A 80 15.98 10.03 12.27
CA LEU A 80 15.74 10.45 13.64
C LEU A 80 14.27 10.31 13.98
N ASN A 81 13.97 9.71 15.13
CA ASN A 81 12.61 9.57 15.62
C ASN A 81 12.10 10.90 16.19
N LEU A 82 11.77 11.83 15.30
CA LEU A 82 11.29 13.16 15.64
C LEU A 82 9.83 13.11 16.13
N PRO A 83 9.47 13.94 17.12
CA PRO A 83 8.10 14.03 17.62
C PRO A 83 7.13 14.54 16.54
N LEU A 84 5.84 14.25 16.69
CA LEU A 84 4.80 14.59 15.71
C LEU A 84 4.69 16.10 15.47
N GLU A 85 4.96 16.90 16.50
CA GLU A 85 4.96 18.35 16.48
C GLU A 85 5.96 18.92 15.46
N PHE A 86 7.07 18.22 15.22
CA PHE A 86 8.04 18.59 14.18
C PHE A 86 7.42 18.55 12.77
N PHE A 87 6.46 17.65 12.57
CA PHE A 87 5.69 17.54 11.32
C PHE A 87 4.43 18.43 11.31
N GLY A 88 4.28 19.29 12.31
CA GLY A 88 3.12 20.18 12.47
C GLY A 88 1.85 19.45 12.92
N ILE A 89 1.99 18.26 13.52
CA ILE A 89 0.88 17.46 14.04
C ILE A 89 0.84 17.64 15.56
N PHE A 90 -0.12 18.43 16.04
CA PHE A 90 -0.26 18.77 17.45
C PHE A 90 -1.51 18.11 18.05
N ARG A 91 -1.46 17.78 19.35
CA ARG A 91 -2.61 17.28 20.14
C ARG A 91 -3.27 16.03 19.55
N ALA A 92 -2.49 15.20 18.86
CA ALA A 92 -3.01 13.97 18.27
C ALA A 92 -3.37 12.95 19.35
N LYS A 93 -4.54 12.32 19.21
CA LYS A 93 -4.96 11.17 20.01
C LYS A 93 -4.47 9.88 19.36
N THR A 94 -4.11 8.89 20.16
CA THR A 94 -3.62 7.60 19.64
C THR A 94 -4.76 6.61 19.47
N LEU A 95 -4.86 6.03 18.27
CA LEU A 95 -5.79 4.94 17.98
C LEU A 95 -5.41 3.67 18.75
N LYS A 96 -6.42 2.93 19.20
CA LYS A 96 -6.27 1.64 19.89
C LYS A 96 -7.03 0.54 19.16
N ASP A 97 -6.56 -0.69 19.32
CA ASP A 97 -7.21 -1.85 18.70
C ASP A 97 -8.63 -2.03 19.24
N GLU A 98 -9.58 -2.27 18.34
CA GLU A 98 -11.00 -2.49 18.64
C GLU A 98 -11.64 -1.47 19.62
N ASP A 99 -11.19 -0.21 19.58
CA ASP A 99 -11.61 0.82 20.53
C ASP A 99 -13.04 1.32 20.29
N MET A 100 -13.95 0.83 21.13
CA MET A 100 -15.37 1.21 21.12
C MET A 100 -15.66 2.55 21.81
N SER A 101 -14.65 3.21 22.39
CA SER A 101 -14.80 4.55 22.99
C SER A 101 -14.56 5.70 22.00
N THR A 102 -14.16 5.37 20.77
CA THR A 102 -13.94 6.38 19.72
C THR A 102 -15.26 7.07 19.33
N PRO A 103 -15.24 8.37 18.97
CA PRO A 103 -16.47 9.11 18.64
C PRO A 103 -17.26 8.58 17.44
N TRP A 104 -16.66 7.70 16.63
CA TRP A 104 -17.26 7.10 15.43
C TRP A 104 -17.55 5.59 15.59
N ALA A 105 -17.36 5.01 16.77
CA ALA A 105 -17.46 3.56 16.99
C ALA A 105 -18.81 2.96 16.58
N ASP A 106 -19.88 3.75 16.60
CA ASP A 106 -21.22 3.36 16.18
C ASP A 106 -21.33 3.10 14.67
N ASP A 107 -20.55 3.80 13.85
CA ASP A 107 -20.59 3.68 12.39
C ASP A 107 -19.34 2.97 11.82
N ILE A 108 -18.20 3.12 12.48
CA ILE A 108 -16.89 2.71 11.98
C ILE A 108 -16.16 1.90 13.06
N LYS A 109 -15.78 0.67 12.72
CA LYS A 109 -14.92 -0.18 13.56
C LYS A 109 -13.46 0.00 13.12
N GLN A 110 -12.51 -0.32 14.01
CA GLN A 110 -11.08 -0.25 13.71
C GLN A 110 -10.32 -1.46 14.26
N LYS A 111 -9.24 -1.87 13.58
CA LYS A 111 -8.31 -2.92 14.00
C LYS A 111 -6.88 -2.52 13.67
N VAL A 112 -5.98 -2.70 14.62
CA VAL A 112 -4.58 -2.26 14.55
C VAL A 112 -3.66 -3.46 14.34
N LEU A 113 -2.91 -3.44 13.24
CA LEU A 113 -1.71 -4.25 13.10
C LEU A 113 -0.53 -3.42 13.61
N SER A 114 0.15 -3.90 14.66
CA SER A 114 1.33 -3.23 15.23
C SER A 114 2.44 -4.25 15.49
N SER A 115 3.55 -4.09 14.76
CA SER A 115 4.71 -4.99 14.81
C SER A 115 5.99 -4.19 15.03
N PRO A 116 6.37 -3.91 16.30
CA PRO A 116 7.61 -3.22 16.62
C PRO A 116 8.88 -3.99 16.22
N GLU A 117 8.79 -5.29 16.01
CA GLU A 117 9.93 -6.17 15.74
C GLU A 117 10.28 -6.35 14.25
N VAL A 118 9.68 -5.57 13.34
CA VAL A 118 9.94 -5.72 11.89
C VAL A 118 11.36 -5.31 11.53
N GLY A 119 11.86 -4.20 12.06
CA GLY A 119 13.20 -3.69 11.79
C GLY A 119 13.56 -2.51 12.67
N ILE A 120 14.34 -1.56 12.12
CA ILE A 120 14.80 -0.37 12.86
C ILE A 120 13.64 0.45 13.45
N GLY A 121 12.47 0.38 12.83
CA GLY A 121 11.24 0.93 13.38
C GLY A 121 10.05 -0.02 13.22
N PRO A 122 8.94 0.30 13.90
CA PRO A 122 7.74 -0.49 13.87
C PRO A 122 7.05 -0.41 12.50
N TYR A 123 6.36 -1.48 12.13
CA TYR A 123 5.26 -1.39 11.17
C TYR A 123 3.95 -1.24 11.92
N VAL A 124 3.14 -0.24 11.53
CA VAL A 124 1.79 -0.05 12.06
C VAL A 124 0.82 0.33 10.94
N GLU A 125 -0.32 -0.35 10.92
CA GLU A 125 -1.47 -0.02 10.08
C GLU A 125 -2.77 -0.19 10.86
N VAL A 126 -3.71 0.76 10.70
CA VAL A 126 -5.06 0.68 11.25
C VAL A 126 -6.06 0.51 10.12
N ALA A 127 -6.71 -0.65 10.06
CA ALA A 127 -7.83 -0.87 9.16
C ALA A 127 -9.13 -0.35 9.78
N PHE A 128 -10.02 0.17 8.94
CA PHE A 128 -11.34 0.66 9.35
C PHE A 128 -12.45 -0.07 8.59
N TYR A 129 -13.58 -0.27 9.24
CA TYR A 129 -14.77 -0.83 8.61
C TYR A 129 -15.97 0.05 8.84
N HIS A 130 -16.45 0.69 7.77
CA HIS A 130 -17.69 1.44 7.80
C HIS A 130 -18.87 0.49 7.62
N LYS A 131 -19.67 0.35 8.68
CA LYS A 131 -20.73 -0.67 8.81
C LYS A 131 -21.80 -0.51 7.73
N ARG A 132 -22.30 0.72 7.55
CA ARG A 132 -23.43 1.01 6.66
C ARG A 132 -23.13 0.72 5.19
N SER A 133 -21.98 1.16 4.69
CA SER A 133 -21.60 0.90 3.29
C SER A 133 -20.84 -0.41 3.08
N ARG A 134 -20.64 -1.20 4.15
CA ARG A 134 -19.86 -2.45 4.13
C ARG A 134 -18.50 -2.25 3.45
N THR A 135 -17.79 -1.20 3.83
CA THR A 135 -16.53 -0.81 3.19
C THR A 135 -15.38 -0.99 4.17
N LEU A 136 -14.38 -1.76 3.74
CA LEU A 136 -13.08 -1.87 4.39
C LEU A 136 -12.16 -0.76 3.87
N LEU A 137 -11.54 -0.01 4.76
CA LEU A 137 -10.53 0.97 4.43
C LEU A 137 -9.19 0.50 5.02
N VAL A 138 -8.16 0.51 4.19
CA VAL A 138 -6.81 0.03 4.48
C VAL A 138 -5.80 0.99 3.85
N THR A 139 -4.57 0.99 4.34
CA THR A 139 -3.51 1.82 3.75
C THR A 139 -2.70 1.02 2.76
N ASP A 140 -1.68 0.30 3.25
CA ASP A 140 -0.62 -0.30 2.46
C ASP A 140 -0.75 -1.82 2.44
N ALA A 141 -1.62 -2.36 3.30
CA ALA A 141 -1.91 -3.79 3.40
C ALA A 141 -2.26 -4.41 2.06
N VAL A 142 -3.04 -3.71 1.22
CA VAL A 142 -3.36 -4.14 -0.15
C VAL A 142 -3.41 -2.96 -1.10
N ILE A 143 -3.18 -3.26 -2.38
CA ILE A 143 -3.25 -2.33 -3.49
C ILE A 143 -4.07 -2.93 -4.63
N PHE A 144 -4.59 -2.08 -5.51
CA PHE A 144 -5.23 -2.53 -6.75
C PHE A 144 -4.75 -1.70 -7.93
N VAL A 145 -3.88 -2.29 -8.75
CA VAL A 145 -3.26 -1.61 -9.89
C VAL A 145 -4.27 -1.50 -11.04
N PRO A 146 -4.71 -0.30 -11.45
CA PRO A 146 -5.60 -0.16 -12.60
C PRO A 146 -4.86 -0.51 -13.90
N LYS A 147 -5.60 -1.10 -14.86
CA LYS A 147 -5.06 -1.46 -16.17
C LYS A 147 -4.54 -0.24 -16.94
N THR A 148 -5.28 0.86 -16.85
CA THR A 148 -4.97 2.12 -17.51
C THR A 148 -4.50 3.17 -16.49
N PRO A 149 -3.70 4.16 -16.91
CA PRO A 149 -3.27 5.22 -16.02
C PRO A 149 -4.48 6.00 -15.45
N PRO A 150 -4.48 6.29 -14.14
CA PRO A 150 -5.46 7.19 -13.53
C PRO A 150 -5.38 8.61 -14.10
N GLU A 151 -6.51 9.32 -14.09
CA GLU A 151 -6.60 10.71 -14.58
C GLU A 151 -5.70 11.68 -13.82
N CYS A 152 -5.39 11.41 -12.55
CA CYS A 152 -4.51 12.26 -11.74
C CYS A 152 -3.03 12.20 -12.18
N ILE A 153 -2.67 11.27 -13.07
CA ILE A 153 -1.32 11.19 -13.63
C ILE A 153 -1.28 11.99 -14.93
N SER A 154 -0.55 13.10 -14.89
CA SER A 154 -0.34 13.96 -16.05
C SER A 154 0.22 13.19 -17.24
N LYS A 155 -0.21 13.55 -18.45
CA LYS A 155 0.34 13.08 -19.73
C LYS A 155 1.87 13.17 -19.75
N GLU A 156 2.44 14.27 -19.28
CA GLU A 156 3.88 14.54 -19.31
C GLU A 156 4.64 13.52 -18.46
N SER A 157 4.10 13.15 -17.28
CA SER A 157 4.69 12.12 -16.42
C SER A 157 4.63 10.72 -17.04
N LEU A 158 3.56 10.42 -17.78
CA LEU A 158 3.44 9.15 -18.51
C LEU A 158 4.47 9.07 -19.63
N LEU A 159 4.59 10.13 -20.44
CA LEU A 159 5.56 10.18 -21.53
C LEU A 159 7.01 10.14 -21.01
N ALA A 160 7.34 10.89 -19.96
CA ALA A 160 8.65 10.83 -19.32
C ALA A 160 8.99 9.43 -18.79
N SER A 161 7.99 8.69 -18.28
CA SER A 161 8.20 7.31 -17.82
C SER A 161 8.31 6.31 -18.98
N ALA A 162 7.83 6.67 -20.18
CA ALA A 162 7.94 5.88 -21.40
C ALA A 162 9.28 6.08 -22.13
N GLU A 163 10.06 7.10 -21.77
CA GLU A 163 11.39 7.34 -22.34
C GLU A 163 12.35 6.20 -22.02
N ASN A 164 13.22 5.88 -22.98
CA ASN A 164 14.29 4.90 -22.83
C ASN A 164 15.49 5.51 -22.09
N GLY A 165 15.24 5.95 -20.85
CA GLY A 165 16.27 6.50 -19.97
C GLY A 165 17.30 5.47 -19.53
N LEU A 166 18.23 5.91 -18.67
CA LEU A 166 19.34 5.08 -18.18
C LEU A 166 18.88 3.73 -17.59
N ALA A 167 17.81 3.73 -16.81
CA ALA A 167 17.27 2.50 -16.22
C ALA A 167 16.86 1.46 -17.28
N VAL A 168 16.22 1.90 -18.37
CA VAL A 168 15.82 1.00 -19.46
C VAL A 168 17.04 0.43 -20.18
N LYS A 169 18.06 1.27 -20.42
CA LYS A 169 19.31 0.87 -21.08
C LYS A 169 20.10 -0.14 -20.23
N LEU A 170 20.15 0.05 -18.91
CA LEU A 170 20.81 -0.90 -17.99
C LEU A 170 20.05 -2.23 -17.89
N LEU A 171 18.72 -2.21 -18.00
CA LEU A 171 17.86 -3.38 -17.84
C LEU A 171 17.50 -4.07 -19.17
N SER A 172 18.01 -3.60 -20.31
CA SER A 172 17.69 -4.18 -21.62
C SER A 172 18.36 -5.53 -21.89
N LYS A 173 19.28 -5.97 -21.02
CA LYS A 173 20.01 -7.25 -21.11
C LYS A 173 20.64 -7.48 -22.50
N GLY A 174 21.17 -6.42 -23.10
CA GLY A 174 21.81 -6.48 -24.43
C GLY A 174 20.84 -6.37 -25.61
N LYS A 175 19.54 -6.20 -25.38
CA LYS A 175 18.60 -5.82 -26.44
C LYS A 175 18.89 -4.40 -26.92
N GLU A 176 18.75 -4.18 -28.22
CA GLU A 176 18.82 -2.86 -28.83
C GLU A 176 17.71 -1.96 -28.26
N VAL A 177 18.10 -0.75 -27.86
CA VAL A 177 17.19 0.23 -27.28
C VAL A 177 17.18 1.43 -28.21
N SER A 178 16.03 1.67 -28.85
CA SER A 178 15.85 2.84 -29.70
C SER A 178 16.08 4.13 -28.90
N ASP A 179 16.87 5.04 -29.50
CA ASP A 179 17.09 6.40 -29.04
C ASP A 179 16.07 7.39 -29.64
N GLU A 180 15.08 6.90 -30.39
CA GLU A 180 14.02 7.75 -30.95
C GLU A 180 13.21 8.43 -29.83
N PRO A 181 12.88 9.72 -29.99
CA PRO A 181 12.01 10.43 -29.07
C PRO A 181 10.65 9.73 -28.92
N VAL A 182 10.15 9.68 -27.68
CA VAL A 182 8.82 9.12 -27.41
C VAL A 182 7.75 10.05 -27.96
N VAL A 183 7.04 9.59 -28.99
CA VAL A 183 5.88 10.29 -29.55
C VAL A 183 4.67 10.14 -28.63
N ASP A 184 3.90 11.22 -28.48
CA ASP A 184 2.65 11.16 -27.73
C ASP A 184 1.57 10.35 -28.44
N ASN A 185 1.25 9.18 -27.89
CA ASN A 185 0.12 8.36 -28.31
C ASN A 185 -0.35 7.47 -27.15
N LYS A 186 -1.51 6.79 -27.31
CA LYS A 186 -2.08 5.92 -26.28
C LYS A 186 -1.13 4.78 -25.87
N ILE A 187 -0.38 4.22 -26.82
CA ILE A 187 0.54 3.10 -26.58
C ILE A 187 1.69 3.55 -25.68
N ASN A 188 2.32 4.69 -25.98
CA ASN A 188 3.43 5.22 -25.21
C ASN A 188 3.00 5.71 -23.83
N ARG A 189 1.81 6.32 -23.71
CA ARG A 189 1.26 6.66 -22.38
C ARG A 189 1.00 5.42 -21.53
N GLN A 190 0.46 4.35 -22.13
CA GLN A 190 0.26 3.07 -21.46
C GLN A 190 1.61 2.44 -21.07
N LYS A 191 2.59 2.41 -21.96
CA LYS A 191 3.95 1.91 -21.66
C LYS A 191 4.59 2.66 -20.49
N GLY A 192 4.44 3.99 -20.46
CA GLY A 192 4.87 4.82 -19.35
C GLY A 192 4.20 4.47 -18.03
N TRP A 193 2.89 4.19 -18.06
CA TRP A 193 2.15 3.69 -16.90
C TRP A 193 2.68 2.35 -16.39
N GLU A 194 2.85 1.38 -17.28
CA GLU A 194 3.34 0.04 -16.94
C GLU A 194 4.75 0.12 -16.32
N ARG A 195 5.65 0.91 -16.91
CA ARG A 195 7.00 1.15 -16.37
C ARG A 195 6.97 1.82 -15.00
N MET A 196 6.09 2.80 -14.81
CA MET A 196 5.95 3.52 -13.54
C MET A 196 5.50 2.57 -12.43
N VAL A 197 4.49 1.74 -12.71
CA VAL A 197 3.99 0.73 -11.77
C VAL A 197 5.07 -0.26 -11.37
N LEU A 198 5.80 -0.84 -12.34
CA LEU A 198 6.85 -1.82 -12.05
C LEU A 198 7.98 -1.22 -11.22
N GLN A 199 8.39 0.02 -11.50
CA GLN A 199 9.41 0.71 -10.71
C GLN A 199 8.95 0.99 -9.27
N ILE A 200 7.68 1.35 -9.07
CA ILE A 200 7.11 1.56 -7.73
C ILE A 200 7.06 0.25 -6.95
N LEU A 201 6.66 -0.85 -7.60
CA LEU A 201 6.41 -2.12 -6.90
C LEU A 201 7.65 -2.97 -6.65
N PHE A 202 8.70 -2.83 -7.47
CA PHE A 202 9.90 -3.69 -7.38
C PHE A 202 11.19 -2.94 -7.05
N LEU A 203 11.17 -1.60 -7.04
CA LEU A 203 12.34 -0.70 -6.92
C LEU A 203 13.37 -0.82 -8.06
N GLY A 204 13.65 -2.03 -8.54
CA GLY A 204 14.45 -2.34 -9.72
C GLY A 204 13.87 -3.54 -10.45
N PRO A 205 12.81 -3.37 -11.26
CA PRO A 205 12.26 -4.45 -12.08
C PRO A 205 13.29 -4.94 -13.10
N SER A 206 13.12 -6.17 -13.58
CA SER A 206 14.09 -6.85 -14.45
C SER A 206 13.99 -6.48 -15.93
N ASN A 207 12.84 -5.98 -16.37
CA ASN A 207 12.59 -5.58 -17.75
C ASN A 207 11.67 -4.35 -17.80
N LEU A 208 12.24 -3.18 -18.08
CA LEU A 208 11.49 -1.98 -18.43
C LEU A 208 11.34 -1.78 -19.93
N LEU A 209 12.10 -2.49 -20.77
CA LEU A 209 11.98 -2.34 -22.22
C LEU A 209 10.62 -2.85 -22.71
N GLU A 210 10.18 -4.00 -22.20
CA GLU A 210 8.91 -4.67 -22.51
C GLU A 210 8.14 -4.98 -21.21
N PRO A 211 7.52 -3.97 -20.58
CA PRO A 211 6.92 -4.10 -19.24
C PRO A 211 5.61 -4.90 -19.20
N ASN A 212 4.99 -5.18 -20.36
CA ASN A 212 3.62 -5.63 -20.47
C ASN A 212 3.35 -6.98 -19.77
N ALA A 213 4.25 -7.95 -19.94
CA ALA A 213 4.08 -9.29 -19.36
C ALA A 213 4.07 -9.25 -17.83
N SER A 214 5.01 -8.53 -17.22
CA SER A 214 5.06 -8.35 -15.77
C SER A 214 3.86 -7.54 -15.29
N PHE A 215 3.55 -6.42 -15.95
CA PHE A 215 2.40 -5.58 -15.59
C PHE A 215 1.08 -6.35 -15.61
N ALA A 216 0.84 -7.16 -16.65
CA ALA A 216 -0.38 -7.96 -16.78
C ALA A 216 -0.58 -8.94 -15.61
N GLN A 217 0.49 -9.44 -15.00
CA GLN A 217 0.38 -10.38 -13.87
C GLN A 217 -0.17 -9.74 -12.59
N MET A 218 -0.01 -8.42 -12.41
CA MET A 218 -0.42 -7.69 -11.20
C MET A 218 -1.55 -6.68 -11.43
N SER A 219 -1.76 -6.23 -12.67
CA SER A 219 -2.86 -5.33 -13.01
C SER A 219 -4.22 -5.97 -12.76
N GLN A 220 -5.21 -5.17 -12.35
CA GLN A 220 -6.59 -5.59 -12.08
C GLN A 220 -6.73 -6.66 -10.99
N LYS A 221 -5.77 -6.76 -10.08
CA LYS A 221 -5.80 -7.69 -8.96
C LYS A 221 -5.64 -6.95 -7.65
N LEU A 222 -6.36 -7.43 -6.63
CA LEU A 222 -6.09 -7.05 -5.25
C LEU A 222 -4.89 -7.86 -4.76
N ILE A 223 -3.80 -7.18 -4.44
CA ILE A 223 -2.56 -7.83 -4.01
C ILE A 223 -1.97 -7.10 -2.81
N VAL A 224 -1.22 -7.80 -1.97
CA VAL A 224 -0.23 -7.15 -1.11
C VAL A 224 0.95 -6.72 -1.97
N SER A 225 1.42 -5.48 -1.86
CA SER A 225 2.56 -5.05 -2.69
C SER A 225 3.82 -5.90 -2.45
N PRO A 226 4.68 -6.13 -3.45
CA PRO A 226 5.90 -6.93 -3.26
C PRO A 226 6.79 -6.38 -2.15
N ILE A 227 6.90 -5.06 -2.04
CA ILE A 227 7.70 -4.36 -1.01
C ILE A 227 7.17 -4.69 0.39
N VAL A 228 5.86 -4.49 0.64
CA VAL A 228 5.25 -4.77 1.95
C VAL A 228 5.28 -6.26 2.26
N LYS A 229 4.99 -7.11 1.26
CA LYS A 229 5.08 -8.58 1.41
C LYS A 229 6.48 -8.99 1.87
N THR A 230 7.52 -8.53 1.17
CA THR A 230 8.90 -8.97 1.39
C THR A 230 9.53 -8.33 2.62
N LEU A 231 9.48 -7.02 2.76
CA LEU A 231 10.22 -6.29 3.79
C LEU A 231 9.49 -6.23 5.13
N VAL A 232 8.17 -6.47 5.16
CA VAL A 232 7.35 -6.31 6.36
C VAL A 232 6.61 -7.59 6.73
N PHE A 233 5.64 -8.01 5.92
CA PHE A 233 4.71 -9.07 6.35
C PHE A 233 5.40 -10.43 6.48
N SER A 234 6.43 -10.69 5.68
CA SER A 234 7.24 -11.92 5.80
C SER A 234 8.04 -12.02 7.11
N LYS A 235 8.17 -10.92 7.87
CA LYS A 235 8.94 -10.85 9.12
C LYS A 235 8.11 -11.23 10.35
N VAL A 236 6.80 -11.08 10.22
CA VAL A 236 5.80 -11.26 11.27
C VAL A 236 4.52 -11.94 10.73
N PRO A 237 4.62 -13.03 9.96
CA PRO A 237 3.49 -13.60 9.24
C PRO A 237 2.36 -14.07 10.17
N GLU A 238 2.67 -14.52 11.39
CA GLU A 238 1.67 -14.92 12.39
C GLU A 238 0.77 -13.73 12.76
N LYS A 239 1.36 -12.58 13.09
CA LYS A 239 0.63 -11.37 13.45
C LYS A 239 -0.22 -10.85 12.29
N VAL A 240 0.31 -10.92 11.07
CA VAL A 240 -0.43 -10.52 9.87
C VAL A 240 -1.61 -11.46 9.64
N ARG A 241 -1.41 -12.77 9.80
CA ARG A 241 -2.48 -13.77 9.68
C ARG A 241 -3.57 -13.53 10.71
N ASP A 242 -3.22 -13.36 11.98
CA ASP A 242 -4.18 -13.08 13.06
C ASP A 242 -5.01 -11.83 12.77
N TRP A 243 -4.36 -10.76 12.30
CA TRP A 243 -5.04 -9.50 11.95
C TRP A 243 -6.01 -9.68 10.78
N ILE A 244 -5.61 -10.35 9.70
CA ILE A 244 -6.46 -10.60 8.53
C ILE A 244 -7.62 -11.54 8.88
N ASP A 245 -7.37 -12.63 9.60
CA ASP A 245 -8.42 -13.55 10.05
C ASP A 245 -9.42 -12.84 10.96
N SER A 246 -8.92 -11.94 11.82
CA SER A 246 -9.76 -11.08 12.66
C SER A 246 -10.64 -10.14 11.84
N ILE A 247 -10.09 -9.48 10.82
CA ILE A 247 -10.86 -8.62 9.89
C ILE A 247 -11.95 -9.42 9.17
N VAL A 248 -11.59 -10.55 8.56
CA VAL A 248 -12.49 -11.37 7.74
C VAL A 248 -13.61 -12.03 8.55
N ARG A 249 -13.30 -12.45 9.78
CA ARG A 249 -14.27 -13.02 10.71
C ARG A 249 -15.33 -11.99 11.11
N ASP A 250 -14.90 -10.79 11.47
CA ASP A 250 -15.78 -9.84 12.18
C ASP A 250 -16.45 -8.83 11.23
N TRP A 251 -15.88 -8.57 10.05
CA TRP A 251 -16.34 -7.50 9.15
C TRP A 251 -16.82 -8.03 7.81
N ARG A 252 -18.11 -7.85 7.50
CA ARG A 252 -18.75 -8.28 6.25
C ARG A 252 -18.67 -7.18 5.17
N PHE A 253 -17.46 -6.87 4.71
CA PHE A 253 -17.26 -5.89 3.63
C PHE A 253 -17.48 -6.49 2.24
N THR A 254 -17.94 -5.64 1.32
CA THR A 254 -18.13 -5.94 -0.12
C THR A 254 -17.42 -4.89 -1.00
N ARG A 255 -16.69 -3.98 -0.37
CA ARG A 255 -15.92 -2.92 -1.00
C ARG A 255 -14.65 -2.68 -0.19
N ILE A 256 -13.54 -2.43 -0.86
CA ILE A 256 -12.27 -2.05 -0.23
C ILE A 256 -11.82 -0.68 -0.76
N ILE A 257 -11.21 0.13 0.09
CA ILE A 257 -10.57 1.41 -0.26
C ILE A 257 -9.11 1.34 0.24
N PRO A 258 -8.14 1.02 -0.63
CA PRO A 258 -6.72 1.14 -0.32
C PRO A 258 -6.21 2.59 -0.43
N ALA A 259 -5.00 2.86 0.08
CA ALA A 259 -4.30 4.15 -0.12
C ALA A 259 -3.76 4.36 -1.53
N HIS A 260 -3.31 3.26 -2.11
CA HIS A 260 -2.51 3.24 -3.32
C HIS A 260 -3.31 2.69 -4.49
N PHE A 261 -3.07 3.31 -5.64
CA PHE A 261 -3.71 2.98 -6.91
C PHE A 261 -5.24 3.19 -6.89
N ALA A 262 -6.02 2.29 -7.49
CA ALA A 262 -7.44 2.54 -7.71
C ALA A 262 -8.27 2.24 -6.46
N ALA A 263 -9.21 3.15 -6.18
CA ALA A 263 -10.20 3.02 -5.12
C ALA A 263 -11.45 3.85 -5.49
N PRO A 264 -12.66 3.46 -5.02
CA PRO A 264 -12.98 2.21 -4.34
C PRO A 264 -12.94 1.01 -5.30
N ILE A 265 -12.80 -0.19 -4.73
CA ILE A 265 -12.82 -1.47 -5.46
C ILE A 265 -13.92 -2.39 -4.93
N ASN A 266 -14.64 -3.04 -5.83
CA ASN A 266 -15.61 -4.08 -5.49
C ASN A 266 -14.83 -5.37 -5.19
N ALA A 267 -14.56 -5.57 -3.90
CA ALA A 267 -13.80 -6.70 -3.40
C ALA A 267 -14.38 -7.17 -2.07
N SER A 268 -14.42 -8.48 -1.89
CA SER A 268 -15.01 -9.18 -0.78
C SER A 268 -13.94 -9.77 0.15
N ARG A 269 -14.40 -10.47 1.19
CA ARG A 269 -13.52 -11.16 2.13
C ARG A 269 -12.65 -12.25 1.47
N SER A 270 -13.17 -12.95 0.46
CA SER A 270 -12.39 -13.97 -0.25
C SER A 270 -11.27 -13.34 -1.08
N ASP A 271 -11.52 -12.16 -1.66
CA ASP A 271 -10.50 -11.43 -2.42
C ASP A 271 -9.37 -10.96 -1.49
N LEU A 272 -9.72 -10.48 -0.29
CA LEU A 272 -8.72 -10.13 0.74
C LEU A 272 -7.90 -11.37 1.15
N LEU A 273 -8.54 -12.50 1.45
CA LEU A 273 -7.82 -13.73 1.78
C LEU A 273 -6.89 -14.19 0.65
N ALA A 274 -7.34 -14.09 -0.60
CA ALA A 274 -6.55 -14.46 -1.77
C ALA A 274 -5.31 -13.56 -1.94
N ALA A 275 -5.41 -12.26 -1.63
CA ALA A 275 -4.26 -11.36 -1.63
C ALA A 275 -3.19 -11.76 -0.60
N PHE A 276 -3.61 -12.33 0.53
CA PHE A 276 -2.76 -12.77 1.63
C PHE A 276 -2.40 -14.27 1.61
N ALA A 277 -2.76 -15.01 0.55
CA ALA A 277 -2.51 -16.45 0.46
C ALA A 277 -1.02 -16.84 0.58
N PHE A 278 -0.10 -15.91 0.31
CA PHE A 278 1.33 -16.13 0.52
C PHE A 278 1.72 -16.44 1.98
N LEU A 279 0.87 -16.08 2.95
CA LEU A 279 1.11 -16.42 4.36
C LEU A 279 1.06 -17.93 4.59
N ASP A 280 0.28 -18.69 3.80
CA ASP A 280 0.18 -20.14 3.93
C ASP A 280 1.56 -20.79 3.64
N ASP A 281 2.31 -20.27 2.67
CA ASP A 281 3.69 -20.71 2.36
C ASP A 281 4.69 -20.40 3.48
N LEU A 282 4.46 -19.32 4.24
CA LEU A 282 5.36 -18.86 5.31
C LEU A 282 5.10 -19.56 6.64
N LEU A 283 3.84 -19.85 6.96
CA LEU A 283 3.41 -20.41 8.24
C LEU A 283 3.35 -21.95 8.26
N GLY A 284 3.27 -22.58 7.08
CA GLY A 284 3.17 -24.04 6.96
C GLY A 284 1.87 -24.62 7.54
N GLU A 285 1.72 -25.95 7.45
CA GLU A 285 0.46 -26.64 7.80
C GLU A 285 0.08 -26.56 9.28
N ARG A 286 1.05 -26.35 10.19
CA ARG A 286 0.80 -26.35 11.65
C ARG A 286 0.03 -25.13 12.15
N TYR A 287 0.05 -24.02 11.42
CA TYR A 287 -0.76 -22.84 11.77
C TYR A 287 -2.20 -22.97 11.26
N VAL A 288 -2.47 -23.97 10.40
CA VAL A 288 -3.80 -24.31 9.90
C VAL A 288 -4.51 -25.24 10.89
N THR A 289 -4.75 -24.77 12.11
CA THR A 289 -5.55 -25.52 13.13
C THR A 289 -7.06 -25.29 12.97
N ARG A 290 -7.47 -24.50 11.99
CA ARG A 290 -8.86 -24.33 11.57
C ARG A 290 -8.93 -24.67 10.08
N PRO A 291 -10.00 -25.32 9.58
CA PRO A 291 -10.16 -25.53 8.15
C PRO A 291 -10.18 -24.15 7.50
N SER A 292 -9.05 -23.73 6.91
CA SER A 292 -8.96 -22.42 6.33
C SER A 292 -9.88 -22.44 5.11
N LEU A 293 -10.83 -21.51 5.07
CA LEU A 293 -11.54 -21.25 3.82
C LEU A 293 -10.54 -21.00 2.68
N SER A 294 -9.32 -20.50 2.98
CA SER A 294 -8.22 -20.35 2.00
C SER A 294 -7.82 -21.68 1.33
N LEU A 295 -7.74 -22.82 2.03
CA LEU A 295 -7.32 -24.09 1.43
C LEU A 295 -8.34 -24.62 0.41
N LEU A 296 -9.63 -24.40 0.64
CA LEU A 296 -10.70 -24.74 -0.31
C LEU A 296 -10.70 -23.81 -1.53
N PHE A 297 -10.29 -22.54 -1.38
CA PHE A 297 -10.20 -21.60 -2.50
C PHE A 297 -8.88 -21.74 -3.29
N SER A 298 -7.76 -22.07 -2.62
CA SER A 298 -6.45 -22.28 -3.25
C SER A 298 -6.43 -23.49 -4.20
N SER A 299 -7.27 -24.50 -3.97
CA SER A 299 -7.39 -25.67 -4.86
C SER A 299 -8.19 -25.36 -6.14
N LEU A 300 -9.10 -24.39 -6.11
CA LEU A 300 -9.94 -23.98 -7.25
C LEU A 300 -9.32 -22.85 -8.10
N LEU A 301 -8.51 -21.96 -7.50
CA LEU A 301 -7.87 -20.82 -8.18
C LEU A 301 -6.45 -21.09 -8.68
N GLY A 302 -5.97 -22.33 -8.56
CA GLY A 302 -4.59 -22.69 -8.87
C GLY A 302 -3.60 -22.04 -7.91
N LYS A 303 -2.38 -22.58 -7.84
CA LYS A 303 -1.29 -22.05 -7.01
C LYS A 303 -0.95 -20.60 -7.41
N ALA A 304 -1.65 -19.63 -6.85
CA ALA A 304 -1.35 -18.20 -6.90
C ALA A 304 -0.16 -17.83 -6.00
N ALA A 305 0.84 -18.73 -5.91
CA ALA A 305 1.95 -18.64 -4.95
C ALA A 305 2.96 -17.54 -5.29
N SER A 306 2.87 -16.91 -6.47
CA SER A 306 3.51 -15.61 -6.68
C SER A 306 2.82 -14.86 -7.82
N TYR A 307 2.09 -13.80 -7.48
CA TYR A 307 1.67 -12.79 -8.46
C TYR A 307 2.86 -12.02 -9.07
N PHE A 308 4.08 -12.30 -8.61
CA PHE A 308 5.28 -11.54 -8.93
C PHE A 308 6.27 -12.38 -9.74
N PRO A 309 6.66 -11.90 -10.94
CA PRO A 309 7.71 -12.54 -11.73
C PRO A 309 9.00 -12.70 -10.90
N PRO A 310 9.61 -13.90 -10.83
CA PRO A 310 10.81 -14.13 -10.03
C PRO A 310 11.98 -13.19 -10.38
N ASP A 311 12.11 -12.84 -11.67
CA ASP A 311 13.15 -11.93 -12.12
C ASP A 311 12.96 -10.50 -11.59
N ASP A 312 11.72 -10.00 -11.54
CA ASP A 312 11.42 -8.67 -10.99
C ASP A 312 11.61 -8.61 -9.47
N MET A 313 11.53 -9.75 -8.78
CA MET A 313 11.77 -9.86 -7.35
C MET A 313 13.26 -9.82 -6.95
N ARG A 314 14.20 -9.95 -7.90
CA ARG A 314 15.64 -10.07 -7.58
C ARG A 314 16.16 -8.89 -6.77
N THR A 315 15.95 -7.66 -7.25
CA THR A 315 16.42 -6.43 -6.59
C THR A 315 15.87 -6.33 -5.17
N LEU A 316 14.57 -6.57 -5.01
CA LEU A 316 13.92 -6.51 -3.71
C LEU A 316 14.39 -7.62 -2.76
N SER A 317 14.65 -8.83 -3.29
CA SER A 317 15.18 -9.96 -2.51
C SER A 317 16.62 -9.70 -2.07
N SER A 318 17.45 -9.12 -2.93
CA SER A 318 18.82 -8.71 -2.60
C SER A 318 18.83 -7.58 -1.56
N LEU A 319 17.92 -6.61 -1.69
CA LEU A 319 17.73 -5.56 -0.69
C LEU A 319 17.34 -6.16 0.67
N ASP A 320 16.39 -7.10 0.69
CA ASP A 320 15.99 -7.80 1.92
C ASP A 320 17.18 -8.53 2.56
N GLN A 321 17.94 -9.29 1.77
CA GLN A 321 19.14 -10.00 2.26
C GLN A 321 20.17 -9.04 2.84
N PHE A 322 20.42 -7.91 2.17
CA PHE A 322 21.32 -6.88 2.67
C PHE A 322 20.82 -6.30 4.00
N LEU A 323 19.56 -5.86 4.07
CA LEU A 323 18.96 -5.29 5.27
C LEU A 323 18.96 -6.27 6.46
N VAL A 324 18.73 -7.56 6.20
CA VAL A 324 18.88 -8.61 7.21
C VAL A 324 20.34 -8.77 7.64
N SER A 325 21.30 -8.74 6.71
CA SER A 325 22.73 -8.92 7.01
C SER A 325 23.29 -7.81 7.90
N VAL A 326 22.78 -6.58 7.77
CA VAL A 326 23.19 -5.43 8.58
C VAL A 326 22.33 -5.24 9.83
N GLY A 327 21.38 -6.15 10.10
CA GLY A 327 20.50 -6.10 11.27
C GLY A 327 19.43 -5.00 11.22
N ALA A 328 19.20 -4.38 10.06
CA ALA A 328 18.19 -3.34 9.88
C ALA A 328 16.76 -3.90 9.87
N VAL A 329 16.57 -5.14 9.43
CA VAL A 329 15.26 -5.80 9.38
C VAL A 329 15.39 -7.23 9.93
N LYS A 330 14.35 -7.71 10.60
CA LYS A 330 14.30 -9.09 11.09
C LYS A 330 14.44 -10.08 9.94
N LYS A 331 14.98 -11.27 10.22
CA LYS A 331 15.03 -12.36 9.24
C LYS A 331 13.61 -12.78 8.83
N THR A 332 13.43 -13.04 7.55
CA THR A 332 12.19 -13.61 7.01
C THR A 332 11.89 -14.96 7.67
N VAL A 333 10.65 -15.14 8.13
CA VAL A 333 10.19 -16.43 8.64
C VAL A 333 10.05 -17.38 7.45
N SER A 334 10.64 -18.56 7.54
CA SER A 334 10.55 -19.58 6.50
C SER A 334 9.90 -20.81 7.09
N GLY A 335 8.68 -21.15 6.65
CA GLY A 335 7.98 -22.37 7.04
C GLY A 335 8.69 -23.66 6.60
N ARG A 336 9.68 -23.58 5.70
CA ARG A 336 10.41 -24.73 5.12
C ARG A 336 11.74 -25.08 5.77
N LYS A 337 12.13 -24.44 6.87
CA LYS A 337 13.33 -24.83 7.63
C LYS A 337 13.03 -24.88 9.13
N ARG A 338 12.69 -26.08 9.59
CA ARG A 338 13.14 -26.61 10.87
C ARG A 338 13.91 -27.88 10.60
#